data_AF-A0A5E6VWH8-F1
#
_entry.id   AF-A0A5E6VWH8-F1
#
_cell.length_a   1.000
_cell.length_b   1.000
_cell.length_c   1.000
_cell.angle_alpha   90.00
_cell.angle_beta   90.00
_cell.angle_gamma   90.00
#
_symmetry.space_group_name_H-M   'P 1'
#
loop_
_entity.id
_entity.type
_entity.pdbx_description
1 polymer ?
#
loop_
_entity_poly.entity_id
_entity_poly.type
_entity_poly.pdbx_seq_one_letter_code
_entity_poly.pdbx_strand_id
1 'polypeptide(L)'
;MTLPNLELLDLQIDTSLTSPKGSAAAQRALDYYLKPTVSDEAEEERFFEVNRKVSSEEALVRATELLRCAAATAYESASHLHGSHRDLAFSTVHMIDMAKALLDRSLDGGQHA
;
A
#
# COMPACT_ATOMS: atom_id res chain seq x y z
N MET A 1 25.15 -57.18 -11.18
CA MET A 1 25.10 -56.45 -12.47
C MET A 1 24.20 -55.26 -12.26
N THR A 2 24.80 -54.13 -11.87
CA THR A 2 25.07 -52.94 -12.71
C THR A 2 23.84 -52.03 -12.84
N LEU A 3 23.88 -50.89 -12.14
CA LEU A 3 23.00 -49.74 -12.37
C LEU A 3 23.06 -49.32 -13.84
N PRO A 4 21.95 -48.93 -14.49
CA PRO A 4 22.03 -48.19 -15.72
C PRO A 4 22.40 -46.73 -15.44
N ASN A 5 23.40 -46.30 -16.18
CA ASN A 5 24.03 -44.99 -16.20
C ASN A 5 23.00 -43.92 -16.61
N LEU A 6 22.84 -42.86 -15.82
CA LEU A 6 22.07 -41.69 -16.24
C LEU A 6 22.94 -40.91 -17.22
N GLU A 7 22.74 -41.16 -18.52
CA GLU A 7 23.34 -40.38 -19.60
C GLU A 7 23.04 -38.89 -19.37
N LEU A 8 24.08 -38.17 -18.94
CA LEU A 8 24.15 -36.72 -18.97
C LEU A 8 23.93 -36.31 -20.42
N LEU A 9 22.73 -35.82 -20.75
CA LEU A 9 22.54 -35.07 -21.98
C LEU A 9 23.50 -33.89 -21.92
N ASP A 10 24.57 -34.00 -22.69
CA ASP A 10 25.49 -32.93 -23.01
C ASP A 10 24.71 -31.93 -23.89
N LEU A 11 23.80 -31.20 -23.25
CA LEU A 11 23.26 -29.95 -23.76
C LEU A 11 24.47 -29.04 -23.86
N GLN A 12 25.10 -29.05 -25.05
CA GLN A 12 26.07 -28.06 -25.45
C GLN A 12 25.39 -26.70 -25.35
N ILE A 13 25.46 -26.11 -24.16
CA ILE A 13 25.07 -24.73 -23.92
C ILE A 13 26.13 -23.93 -24.65
N ASP A 14 25.78 -23.49 -25.85
CA ASP A 14 26.64 -22.67 -26.68
C ASP A 14 26.93 -21.37 -25.90
N THR A 15 28.06 -21.38 -25.21
CA THR A 15 28.49 -20.35 -24.28
C THR A 15 28.95 -19.10 -25.07
N SER A 16 28.95 -19.17 -26.41
CA SER A 16 29.10 -18.04 -27.34
C SER A 16 28.07 -16.92 -27.09
N LEU A 17 26.95 -17.21 -26.44
CA LEU A 17 25.93 -16.20 -26.09
C LEU A 17 26.14 -15.56 -24.71
N THR A 18 27.19 -15.93 -23.97
CA THR A 18 27.45 -15.36 -22.64
C THR A 18 28.01 -13.94 -22.66
N SER A 19 28.42 -13.44 -23.83
CA SER A 19 28.82 -12.05 -23.97
C SER A 19 27.62 -11.21 -24.42
N PRO A 20 27.08 -10.31 -23.58
CA PRO A 20 25.99 -9.42 -23.97
C PRO A 20 26.44 -8.34 -24.97
N LYS A 21 27.72 -8.36 -25.40
CA LYS A 21 28.35 -7.47 -26.37
C LYS A 21 27.73 -7.66 -27.77
N GLY A 22 26.52 -7.17 -27.94
CA GLY A 22 25.79 -7.19 -29.21
C GLY A 22 24.27 -7.08 -29.07
N SER A 23 23.71 -7.41 -27.90
CA SER A 23 22.27 -7.31 -27.67
C SER A 23 21.93 -6.04 -26.90
N ALA A 24 21.42 -5.03 -27.62
CA ALA A 24 20.91 -3.80 -27.01
C ALA A 24 19.79 -4.07 -25.99
N ALA A 25 19.00 -5.13 -26.18
CA ALA A 25 17.98 -5.54 -25.23
C ALA A 25 18.59 -6.13 -23.95
N ALA A 26 19.63 -6.95 -24.07
CA ALA A 26 20.33 -7.51 -22.91
C ALA A 26 21.05 -6.43 -22.11
N GLN A 27 21.71 -5.47 -22.80
CA GLN A 27 22.35 -4.34 -22.12
C GLN A 27 21.32 -3.45 -21.43
N ARG A 28 20.16 -3.17 -22.05
CA ARG A 28 19.06 -2.42 -21.40
C ARG A 28 18.51 -3.14 -20.18
N ALA A 29 18.34 -4.47 -20.24
CA ALA A 29 17.90 -5.25 -19.10
C ALA A 29 18.95 -5.21 -17.96
N LEU A 30 20.23 -5.39 -18.30
CA LEU A 30 21.32 -5.32 -17.33
C LEU A 30 21.40 -3.94 -16.67
N ASP A 31 21.32 -2.86 -17.46
CA ASP A 31 21.33 -1.48 -16.97
C ASP A 31 20.07 -1.11 -16.17
N TYR A 32 18.97 -1.84 -16.32
CA TYR A 32 17.75 -1.68 -15.53
C TYR A 32 17.85 -2.42 -14.20
N TYR A 33 18.32 -3.67 -14.22
CA TYR A 33 18.38 -4.54 -13.05
C TYR A 33 19.63 -4.35 -12.18
N LEU A 34 20.74 -3.82 -12.72
CA LEU A 34 21.99 -3.61 -11.97
C LEU A 34 22.21 -2.18 -11.48
N LYS A 35 21.30 -1.23 -11.77
CA LYS A 35 21.34 0.07 -11.09
C LYS A 35 20.87 -0.12 -9.64
N PRO A 36 21.62 0.37 -8.62
CA PRO A 36 21.16 0.34 -7.25
C PRO A 36 19.85 1.12 -7.18
N THR A 37 18.77 0.38 -6.86
CA THR A 37 17.40 0.82 -6.57
C THR A 37 17.01 2.16 -7.21
N VAL A 38 16.50 2.08 -8.45
CA VAL A 38 15.59 3.10 -9.01
C VAL A 38 14.23 3.11 -8.32
N SER A 39 14.05 2.33 -7.27
CA SER A 39 12.96 2.43 -6.31
C SER A 39 13.39 3.32 -5.14
N ASP A 40 13.86 4.52 -5.46
CA ASP A 40 13.38 5.66 -4.69
C ASP A 40 11.98 5.87 -5.29
N GLU A 41 10.99 5.13 -4.76
CA GLU A 41 9.61 5.59 -4.89
C GLU A 41 9.69 7.00 -4.38
N ALA A 42 9.69 7.98 -5.29
CA ALA A 42 9.88 9.38 -4.97
C ALA A 42 9.04 9.61 -3.72
N GLU A 43 9.70 9.79 -2.57
CA GLU A 43 9.02 9.90 -1.30
C GLU A 43 8.15 11.14 -1.50
N GLU A 44 6.88 10.92 -1.87
CA GLU A 44 5.93 11.99 -2.01
C GLU A 44 5.99 12.66 -0.65
N GLU A 45 6.47 13.89 -0.60
CA GLU A 45 6.63 14.62 0.65
C GLU A 45 5.25 14.70 1.31
N ARG A 46 4.95 13.72 2.17
CA ARG A 46 3.68 13.67 2.86
C ARG A 46 3.75 14.76 3.90
N PHE A 47 2.95 15.79 3.71
CA PHE A 47 2.76 16.85 4.71
C PHE A 47 2.40 16.29 6.11
N PHE A 48 1.87 15.07 6.17
CA PHE A 48 1.63 14.33 7.41
C PHE A 48 2.07 12.86 7.27
N GLU A 49 3.01 12.44 8.11
CA GLU A 49 3.29 11.03 8.36
C GLU A 49 2.92 10.66 9.80
N VAL A 50 2.33 9.48 9.98
CA VAL A 50 2.14 8.90 11.30
C VAL A 50 3.49 8.36 11.78
N ASN A 51 3.89 8.72 13.01
CA ASN A 51 5.14 8.25 13.59
C ASN A 51 5.18 6.70 13.59
N ARG A 52 6.18 6.12 12.91
CA ARG A 52 6.35 4.66 12.77
C ARG A 52 6.51 3.90 14.09
N LYS A 53 6.74 4.60 15.21
CA LYS A 53 6.80 4.02 16.56
C LYS A 53 5.42 3.81 17.20
N VAL A 54 4.36 4.39 16.63
CA VAL A 54 2.98 4.21 17.09
C VAL A 54 2.52 2.81 16.67
N SER A 55 1.97 2.04 17.62
CA SER A 55 1.42 0.72 17.30
C SER A 55 0.17 0.87 16.42
N SER A 56 -0.18 -0.19 15.69
CA SER A 56 -1.42 -0.23 14.91
C SER A 56 -2.65 0.03 15.78
N GLU A 57 -2.71 -0.60 16.96
CA GLU A 57 -3.76 -0.40 17.95
C GLU A 57 -3.89 1.06 18.38
N GLU A 58 -2.78 1.69 18.76
CA GLU A 58 -2.78 3.10 19.17
C GLU A 58 -3.20 4.01 18.00
N ALA A 59 -2.69 3.76 16.79
CA ALA A 59 -3.09 4.51 15.61
C ALA A 59 -4.61 4.40 15.33
N LEU A 60 -5.20 3.22 15.53
CA LEU A 60 -6.63 2.99 15.36
C LEU A 60 -7.47 3.67 16.44
N VAL A 61 -7.05 3.61 17.71
CA VAL A 61 -7.69 4.36 18.80
C VAL A 61 -7.72 5.84 18.46
N ARG A 62 -6.57 6.40 18.04
CA ARG A 62 -6.44 7.81 17.64
C ARG A 62 -7.31 8.14 16.41
N ALA A 63 -7.39 7.26 15.42
CA ALA A 63 -8.27 7.44 14.27
C ALA A 63 -9.75 7.51 14.69
N THR A 64 -10.20 6.60 15.54
CA THR A 64 -11.58 6.58 16.06
C THR A 64 -11.90 7.82 16.89
N GLU A 65 -10.97 8.27 17.74
CA GLU A 65 -11.10 9.54 18.48
C GLU A 65 -11.25 10.73 17.54
N LEU A 66 -10.41 10.82 16.49
CA LEU A 66 -10.48 11.87 15.49
C LEU A 66 -11.82 11.86 14.74
N LEU A 67 -12.32 10.69 14.34
CA LEU A 67 -13.62 10.55 13.69
C LEU A 67 -14.77 10.96 14.63
N ARG A 68 -14.66 10.70 15.94
CA ARG A 68 -15.63 11.18 16.94
C ARG A 68 -15.59 12.71 17.06
N CYS A 69 -14.41 13.30 17.14
CA CYS A 69 -14.23 14.75 17.18
C CYS A 69 -14.79 15.41 15.92
N ALA A 70 -14.48 14.88 14.74
CA ALA A 70 -14.98 15.38 13.47
C ALA A 70 -16.52 15.36 13.41
N ALA A 71 -17.15 14.27 13.88
CA ALA A 71 -18.61 14.18 13.95
C ALA A 71 -19.18 15.27 14.86
N ALA A 72 -18.62 15.46 16.06
CA ALA A 72 -19.05 16.51 16.97
C ALA A 72 -18.92 17.91 16.35
N THR A 73 -17.80 18.20 15.69
CA THR A 73 -17.60 19.46 14.96
C THR A 73 -18.63 19.65 13.84
N ALA A 74 -18.94 18.61 13.07
CA ALA A 74 -19.94 18.68 12.01
C ALA A 74 -21.36 18.90 12.57
N TYR A 75 -21.73 18.21 13.64
CA TYR A 75 -22.99 18.42 14.35
C TYR A 75 -23.12 19.85 14.87
N GLU A 76 -22.08 20.36 15.53
CA GLU A 76 -22.08 21.71 16.07
C GLU A 76 -22.10 22.77 14.96
N SER A 77 -21.40 22.53 13.85
CA SER A 77 -21.46 23.38 12.65
C SER A 77 -22.87 23.39 12.03
N ALA A 78 -23.61 22.29 12.11
CA ALA A 78 -24.98 22.19 11.61
C ALA A 78 -26.01 22.90 12.51
N SER A 79 -25.70 23.14 13.79
CA SER A 79 -26.65 23.60 14.81
C SER A 79 -27.34 24.92 14.48
N HIS A 80 -26.65 25.85 13.80
CA HIS A 80 -27.17 27.15 13.41
C HIS A 80 -27.48 27.26 11.90
N LEU A 81 -27.32 26.19 11.14
CA LEU A 81 -27.61 26.15 9.71
C LEU A 81 -29.06 25.71 9.45
N HIS A 82 -29.59 26.09 8.28
CA HIS A 82 -30.94 25.76 7.86
C HIS A 82 -30.96 25.38 6.37
N GLY A 83 -31.99 24.64 5.96
CA GLY A 83 -32.16 24.17 4.58
C GLY A 83 -30.94 23.38 4.07
N SER A 84 -30.58 23.59 2.81
CA SER A 84 -29.54 22.85 2.11
C SER A 84 -28.16 22.90 2.77
N HIS A 85 -27.81 23.99 3.47
CA HIS A 85 -26.54 24.09 4.19
C HIS A 85 -26.48 23.16 5.40
N ARG A 86 -27.61 22.99 6.10
CA ARG A 86 -27.71 22.02 7.19
C ARG A 86 -27.67 20.59 6.64
N ASP A 87 -28.34 20.34 5.53
CA ASP A 87 -28.33 19.04 4.87
C ASP A 87 -26.90 18.64 4.43
N LEU A 88 -26.13 19.60 3.91
CA LEU A 88 -24.72 19.39 3.57
C LEU A 88 -23.87 19.07 4.82
N ALA A 89 -24.07 19.78 5.92
CA ALA A 89 -23.37 19.48 7.18
C ALA A 89 -23.75 18.11 7.75
N PHE A 90 -25.00 17.66 7.60
CA PHE A 90 -25.37 16.30 7.99
C PHE A 90 -24.85 15.24 7.01
N SER A 91 -24.66 15.57 5.73
CA SER A 91 -23.98 14.68 4.78
C SER A 91 -22.54 14.40 5.21
N THR A 92 -21.82 15.37 5.80
CA THR A 92 -20.48 15.10 6.33
C THR A 92 -20.50 14.19 7.55
N VAL A 93 -21.47 14.34 8.45
CA VAL A 93 -21.70 13.40 9.56
C VAL A 93 -21.91 11.99 9.01
N HIS A 94 -22.76 11.82 7.99
CA HIS A 94 -23.01 10.53 7.38
C HIS A 94 -21.73 9.91 6.79
N MET A 95 -20.90 10.69 6.09
CA MET A 95 -19.61 10.21 5.58
C MET A 95 -18.66 9.77 6.70
N ILE A 96 -18.65 10.48 7.83
CA ILE A 96 -17.82 10.13 9.00
C ILE A 96 -18.29 8.80 9.61
N ASP A 97 -19.59 8.58 9.72
CA ASP A 97 -20.13 7.32 10.24
C ASP A 97 -19.86 6.14 9.30
N MET A 98 -19.93 6.36 7.98
CA MET A 98 -19.49 5.37 6.98
C MET A 98 -18.00 5.05 7.11
N ALA A 99 -17.15 6.06 7.30
CA ALA A 99 -15.72 5.87 7.49
C ALA A 99 -15.41 5.03 8.73
N LYS A 100 -16.12 5.26 9.84
CA LYS A 100 -16.01 4.43 11.05
C LYS A 100 -16.42 2.98 10.77
N ALA A 101 -17.55 2.75 10.10
CA ALA A 101 -18.00 1.40 9.79
C ALA A 101 -17.01 0.63 8.89
N LEU A 102 -16.37 1.33 7.94
CA LEU A 102 -15.30 0.73 7.12
C LEU A 102 -14.04 0.44 7.93
N LEU A 103 -13.67 1.33 8.86
CA LEU A 103 -12.57 1.13 9.79
C LEU A 103 -12.81 -0.11 10.66
N ASP A 104 -13.96 -0.20 11.30
CA ASP A 104 -14.34 -1.33 12.17
C ASP A 104 -14.30 -2.66 11.39
N ARG A 105 -14.87 -2.68 10.18
CA ARG A 105 -14.80 -3.85 9.29
C ARG A 105 -13.37 -4.24 8.93
N SER A 106 -12.46 -3.28 8.78
CA SER A 106 -11.05 -3.57 8.51
C SER A 106 -10.37 -4.30 9.68
N LEU A 107 -10.90 -4.17 10.90
CA LEU A 107 -10.37 -4.85 12.09
C LEU A 107 -10.89 -6.29 12.18
N ASP A 108 -12.14 -6.53 11.78
CA ASP A 108 -12.75 -7.87 11.80
C ASP A 108 -12.01 -8.86 10.88
N GLY A 109 -11.46 -8.38 9.76
CA GLY A 109 -10.69 -9.21 8.81
C GLY A 109 -9.34 -9.70 9.34
N GLY A 110 -8.78 -9.06 10.37
CA GLY A 110 -7.49 -9.44 10.99
C GLY A 110 -7.62 -10.47 12.13
N GLN A 111 -8.84 -10.76 12.60
CA GLN A 111 -9.09 -11.65 13.74
C GLN A 111 -9.25 -13.13 13.33
N HIS A 112 -9.26 -13.41 12.02
CA HIS A 112 -9.49 -14.74 11.44
C HIS A 112 -8.34 -15.23 10.54
N ALA A 113 -7.18 -14.59 10.55
CA ALA A 113 -6.00 -14.94 9.76
C ALA A 113 -4.86 -15.47 10.65
#